data_AF-A0A4S4CAD5-F1
#
_entry.id   AF-A0A4S4CAD5-F1
#
_cell.length_a   1.000
_cell.length_b   1.000
_cell.length_c   1.000
_cell.angle_alpha   90.00
_cell.angle_beta   90.00
_cell.angle_gamma   90.00
#
_symmetry.space_group_name_H-M   'P 1'
#
loop_
_entity.id
_entity.type
_entity.pdbx_description
1 polymer ?
#
loop_
_entity_poly.entity_id
_entity_poly.type
_entity_poly.pdbx_seq_one_letter_code
_entity_poly.pdbx_strand_id
1 'polypeptide(L)'
;MTEAAIRAKLTALVPALRHFHSALLDFAKGEYEFLHGPVKGPFALYSLVMNDPAFQWLRPLSGIMATLDEVLDAKEATLTDRNVTDVRGALGLLFAESDTRFADFRAGYGRARGDARVRETEAKWREVLADRLEA
;
A
#
# COMPACT_ATOMS: atom_id res chain seq x y z
N MET A 1 -23.23 -4.09 -2.05
CA MET A 1 -22.82 -5.29 -2.84
C MET A 1 -23.19 -6.56 -2.07
N THR A 2 -23.15 -7.76 -2.68
CA THR A 2 -23.26 -9.01 -1.90
C THR A 2 -21.98 -9.26 -1.09
N GLU A 3 -22.05 -9.98 0.03
CA GLU A 3 -20.85 -10.32 0.82
C GLU A 3 -19.78 -11.01 -0.04
N ALA A 4 -20.19 -11.96 -0.89
CA ALA A 4 -19.28 -12.66 -1.81
C ALA A 4 -18.57 -11.70 -2.77
N ALA A 5 -19.29 -10.69 -3.30
CA ALA A 5 -18.69 -9.67 -4.16
C ALA A 5 -17.74 -8.74 -3.39
N ILE A 6 -18.06 -8.41 -2.13
CA ILE A 6 -17.19 -7.62 -1.25
C ILE A 6 -15.91 -8.38 -0.95
N ARG A 7 -16.02 -9.66 -0.57
CA ARG A 7 -14.88 -10.54 -0.33
C ARG A 7 -14.00 -10.62 -1.56
N ALA A 8 -14.57 -10.88 -2.74
CA ALA A 8 -13.82 -10.91 -3.99
C ALA A 8 -13.07 -9.59 -4.27
N LYS A 9 -13.72 -8.45 -4.05
CA LYS A 9 -13.11 -7.12 -4.23
C LYS A 9 -11.92 -6.90 -3.29
N LEU A 10 -12.09 -7.19 -2.00
CA LEU A 10 -11.03 -7.04 -0.99
C LEU A 10 -9.89 -8.05 -1.18
N THR A 11 -10.19 -9.30 -1.54
CA THR A 11 -9.19 -10.31 -1.89
C THR A 11 -8.37 -9.91 -3.13
N ALA A 12 -8.99 -9.26 -4.12
CA ALA A 12 -8.26 -8.71 -5.27
C ALA A 12 -7.39 -7.50 -4.91
N LEU A 13 -7.75 -6.75 -3.87
CA LEU A 13 -7.00 -5.58 -3.41
C LEU A 13 -5.67 -5.96 -2.75
N VAL A 14 -5.64 -7.05 -1.97
CA VAL A 14 -4.44 -7.53 -1.27
C VAL A 14 -3.21 -7.66 -2.19
N PRO A 15 -3.24 -8.44 -3.29
CA PRO A 15 -2.09 -8.56 -4.18
C PRO A 15 -1.80 -7.24 -4.92
N ALA A 16 -2.80 -6.42 -5.23
CA ALA A 16 -2.59 -5.12 -5.87
C ALA A 16 -1.81 -4.15 -4.96
N LEU A 17 -2.17 -4.08 -3.68
CA LEU A 17 -1.42 -3.30 -2.68
C LEU A 17 -0.03 -3.88 -2.42
N ARG A 18 0.12 -5.21 -2.42
CA ARG A 18 1.43 -5.86 -2.29
C ARG A 18 2.38 -5.48 -3.43
N HIS A 19 1.89 -5.43 -4.66
CA HIS A 19 2.68 -4.99 -5.81
C HIS A 19 3.06 -3.51 -5.71
N PHE A 20 2.12 -2.65 -5.27
CA PHE A 20 2.39 -1.22 -5.05
C PHE A 20 3.42 -0.99 -3.95
N HIS A 21 3.27 -1.64 -2.79
CA HIS A 21 4.25 -1.60 -1.71
C HIS A 21 5.63 -2.08 -2.18
N SER A 22 5.69 -3.18 -2.94
CA SER A 22 6.96 -3.68 -3.48
C SER A 22 7.61 -2.67 -4.44
N ALA A 23 6.83 -2.00 -5.30
CA ALA A 23 7.37 -0.98 -6.21
C ALA A 23 7.96 0.22 -5.44
N LEU A 24 7.27 0.68 -4.40
CA LEU A 24 7.77 1.75 -3.52
C LEU A 24 9.03 1.32 -2.75
N LEU A 25 9.07 0.07 -2.27
CA LEU A 25 10.23 -0.49 -1.59
C LEU A 25 11.44 -0.58 -2.51
N ASP A 26 11.25 -1.02 -3.76
CA ASP A 26 12.32 -1.10 -4.74
C ASP A 26 12.87 0.29 -5.11
N PHE A 27 11.99 1.30 -5.20
CA PHE A 27 12.40 2.69 -5.34
C PHE A 27 13.24 3.18 -4.15
N ALA A 28 12.74 2.98 -2.91
CA ALA A 28 13.44 3.37 -1.68
C ALA A 28 14.81 2.67 -1.55
N LYS A 29 14.88 1.40 -1.92
CA LYS A 29 16.12 0.63 -2.01
C LYS A 29 17.10 1.28 -2.99
N GLY A 30 16.63 1.70 -4.17
CA GLY A 30 17.46 2.41 -5.14
C GLY A 30 18.02 3.73 -4.60
N GLU A 31 17.20 4.54 -3.93
CA GLU A 31 17.67 5.78 -3.27
C GLU A 31 18.73 5.47 -2.19
N TYR A 32 18.48 4.45 -1.37
CA TYR A 32 19.40 4.04 -0.32
C TYR A 32 20.73 3.53 -0.91
N GLU A 33 20.68 2.70 -1.95
CA GLU A 33 21.86 2.14 -2.61
C GLU A 33 22.71 3.20 -3.31
N PHE A 34 22.07 4.23 -3.85
CA PHE A 34 22.78 5.37 -4.43
C PHE A 34 23.66 6.10 -3.40
N LEU A 35 23.20 6.20 -2.15
CA LEU A 35 23.91 6.92 -1.09
C LEU A 35 24.88 6.04 -0.29
N HIS A 36 24.57 4.76 -0.10
CA HIS A 36 25.28 3.87 0.83
C HIS A 36 25.97 2.69 0.14
N GLY A 37 25.80 2.54 -1.17
CA GLY A 37 26.23 1.37 -1.92
C GLY A 37 25.24 0.21 -1.86
N PRO A 38 25.52 -0.91 -2.55
CA PRO A 38 24.58 -2.00 -2.76
C PRO A 38 24.10 -2.64 -1.44
N VAL A 39 22.80 -2.93 -1.34
CA VAL A 39 22.25 -3.68 -0.21
C VAL A 39 22.64 -5.15 -0.33
N LYS A 40 23.24 -5.71 0.73
CA LYS A 40 23.85 -7.04 0.76
C LYS A 40 22.82 -8.18 0.92
N GLY A 41 21.81 -8.20 0.05
CA GLY A 41 20.82 -9.27 -0.05
C GLY A 41 19.56 -9.09 0.81
N PRO A 42 18.64 -10.08 0.80
CA PRO A 42 17.29 -9.94 1.35
C PRO A 42 17.24 -9.70 2.86
N PHE A 43 18.11 -10.35 3.64
CA PHE A 43 18.16 -10.16 5.09
C PHE A 43 18.62 -8.75 5.48
N ALA A 44 19.62 -8.21 4.76
CA ALA A 44 20.07 -6.85 4.96
C ALA A 44 18.97 -5.84 4.61
N LEU A 45 18.27 -6.04 3.49
CA LEU A 45 17.12 -5.22 3.10
C LEU A 45 16.02 -5.27 4.17
N TYR A 46 15.68 -6.47 4.66
CA TYR A 46 14.69 -6.62 5.72
C TYR A 46 15.07 -5.83 6.98
N SER A 47 16.32 -5.92 7.42
CA SER A 47 16.81 -5.15 8.58
C SER A 47 16.67 -3.63 8.36
N LEU A 48 16.99 -3.14 7.16
CA LEU A 48 16.83 -1.73 6.81
C LEU A 48 15.36 -1.31 6.83
N VAL A 49 14.46 -2.08 6.22
CA VAL A 49 13.02 -1.78 6.21
C VAL A 49 12.47 -1.69 7.64
N MET A 50 12.93 -2.57 8.54
CA MET A 50 12.48 -2.58 9.92
C MET A 50 13.03 -1.39 10.72
N ASN A 51 14.31 -1.02 10.53
CA ASN A 51 15.04 -0.20 11.49
C ASN A 51 15.55 1.14 10.95
N ASP A 52 15.73 1.29 9.63
CA ASP A 52 16.39 2.46 9.05
C ASP A 52 15.38 3.56 8.67
N PRO A 53 15.61 4.84 9.06
CA PRO A 53 14.75 5.98 8.73
C PRO A 53 14.37 6.11 7.25
N ALA A 54 15.25 5.71 6.32
CA ALA A 54 15.02 5.81 4.88
C ALA A 54 13.81 5.00 4.37
N PHE A 55 13.37 4.01 5.14
CA PHE A 55 12.25 3.12 4.78
C PHE A 55 10.99 3.35 5.62
N GLN A 56 11.06 4.14 6.70
CA GLN A 56 9.98 4.25 7.68
C GLN A 56 8.71 4.89 7.12
N TRP A 57 8.85 5.71 6.08
CA TRP A 57 7.73 6.32 5.38
C TRP A 57 6.78 5.30 4.72
N LEU A 58 7.20 4.04 4.53
CA LEU A 58 6.35 2.96 3.99
C LEU A 58 5.42 2.34 5.04
N ARG A 59 5.70 2.51 6.34
CA ARG A 59 4.96 1.85 7.43
C ARG A 59 3.44 2.06 7.38
N PRO A 60 2.91 3.27 7.10
CA PRO A 60 1.47 3.46 7.03
C PRO A 60 0.77 2.55 6.02
N LEU A 61 1.38 2.33 4.85
CA LEU A 61 0.84 1.42 3.83
C LEU A 61 0.90 -0.03 4.30
N SER A 62 2.02 -0.46 4.90
CA SER A 62 2.15 -1.81 5.45
C SER A 62 1.12 -2.08 6.55
N GLY A 63 0.81 -1.08 7.38
CA GLY A 63 -0.23 -1.18 8.41
C GLY A 63 -1.62 -1.40 7.83
N ILE A 64 -2.00 -0.64 6.78
CA ILE A 64 -3.29 -0.84 6.09
C ILE A 64 -3.37 -2.23 5.47
N MET A 65 -2.28 -2.71 4.86
CA MET A 65 -2.23 -4.07 4.30
C MET A 65 -2.42 -5.15 5.37
N ALA A 66 -1.74 -5.03 6.51
CA ALA A 66 -1.89 -5.96 7.63
C ALA A 66 -3.33 -5.98 8.16
N THR A 67 -3.95 -4.80 8.37
CA THR A 67 -5.35 -4.72 8.79
C THR A 67 -6.30 -5.32 7.76
N LEU A 68 -6.03 -5.15 6.47
CA LEU A 68 -6.83 -5.77 5.40
C LEU A 68 -6.72 -7.30 5.42
N ASP A 69 -5.51 -7.85 5.59
CA ASP A 69 -5.28 -9.28 5.70
C ASP A 69 -6.02 -9.85 6.94
N GLU A 70 -5.93 -9.18 8.09
CA GLU A 70 -6.66 -9.56 9.32
C GLU A 70 -8.19 -9.57 9.12
N VAL A 71 -8.74 -8.55 8.45
CA VAL A 71 -10.18 -8.47 8.15
C VAL A 71 -10.63 -9.60 7.22
N LEU A 72 -9.81 -10.01 6.27
CA LEU A 72 -10.12 -11.09 5.34
C LEU A 72 -10.02 -12.47 6.00
N ASP A 73 -9.09 -12.64 6.93
CA ASP A 73 -8.85 -13.89 7.67
C ASP A 73 -9.83 -14.10 8.83
N ALA A 74 -10.58 -13.07 9.24
CA ALA A 74 -11.62 -13.16 10.26
C ALA A 74 -12.80 -14.04 9.82
N LYS A 75 -12.76 -15.32 10.18
CA LYS A 75 -13.74 -16.35 9.75
C LYS A 75 -15.19 -16.10 10.18
N GLU A 76 -15.40 -15.33 11.24
CA GLU A 76 -16.75 -15.07 11.81
C GLU A 76 -17.29 -13.69 11.41
N ALA A 77 -16.50 -12.84 10.74
CA ALA A 77 -16.91 -11.50 10.37
C ALA A 77 -17.61 -11.47 9.00
N THR A 78 -18.86 -11.02 8.98
CA THR A 78 -19.57 -10.71 7.73
C THR A 78 -18.99 -9.44 7.10
N LEU A 79 -18.52 -9.55 5.86
CA LEU A 79 -18.00 -8.40 5.12
C LEU A 79 -19.16 -7.57 4.54
N THR A 80 -19.09 -6.26 4.74
CA THR A 80 -20.10 -5.28 4.30
C THR A 80 -19.45 -4.19 3.46
N ASP A 81 -20.27 -3.37 2.79
CA ASP A 81 -19.77 -2.20 2.03
C ASP A 81 -18.97 -1.22 2.91
N ARG A 82 -19.18 -1.26 4.24
CA ARG A 82 -18.37 -0.53 5.21
C ARG A 82 -16.90 -0.93 5.15
N ASN A 83 -16.57 -2.23 5.01
CA ASN A 83 -15.18 -2.68 4.93
C ASN A 83 -14.47 -2.08 3.69
N VAL A 84 -15.16 -1.97 2.56
CA VAL A 84 -14.64 -1.31 1.35
C VAL A 84 -14.47 0.20 1.57
N THR A 85 -15.43 0.82 2.24
CA THR A 85 -15.38 2.25 2.56
C THR A 85 -14.22 2.57 3.52
N ASP A 86 -14.00 1.73 4.53
CA ASP A 86 -12.96 1.90 5.54
C ASP A 86 -11.56 1.78 4.91
N VAL A 87 -11.30 0.76 4.08
CA VAL A 87 -10.00 0.62 3.40
C VAL A 87 -9.77 1.74 2.38
N ARG A 88 -10.82 2.17 1.66
CA ARG A 88 -10.76 3.31 0.73
C ARG A 88 -10.42 4.60 1.49
N GLY A 89 -11.06 4.83 2.62
CA GLY A 89 -10.81 5.99 3.47
C GLY A 89 -9.38 5.99 4.03
N ALA A 90 -8.92 4.85 4.55
CA ALA A 90 -7.57 4.69 5.07
C ALA A 90 -6.50 4.98 3.99
N LEU A 91 -6.66 4.40 2.79
CA LEU A 91 -5.77 4.68 1.66
C LEU A 91 -5.87 6.14 1.22
N GLY A 92 -7.07 6.72 1.17
CA GLY A 92 -7.28 8.13 0.83
C GLY A 92 -6.55 9.09 1.76
N LEU A 93 -6.55 8.82 3.06
CA LEU A 93 -5.84 9.64 4.05
C LEU A 93 -4.32 9.68 3.80
N LEU A 94 -3.72 8.60 3.29
CA LEU A 94 -2.28 8.60 2.95
C LEU A 94 -1.92 9.69 1.93
N PHE A 95 -2.83 10.00 1.01
CA PHE A 95 -2.62 10.97 -0.07
C PHE A 95 -3.25 12.34 0.21
N ALA A 96 -4.03 12.50 1.29
CA ALA A 96 -4.69 13.76 1.61
C ALA A 96 -3.68 14.81 2.11
N GLU A 97 -3.58 15.95 1.41
CA GLU A 97 -2.65 17.02 1.79
C GLU A 97 -3.01 17.71 3.11
N SER A 98 -4.30 17.70 3.48
CA SER A 98 -4.82 18.32 4.70
C SER A 98 -4.43 17.59 5.99
N ASP A 99 -3.88 16.38 5.91
CA ASP A 99 -3.55 15.54 7.06
C ASP A 99 -2.04 15.46 7.29
N THR A 100 -1.54 15.99 8.40
CA THR A 100 -0.10 15.98 8.70
C THR A 100 0.44 14.60 9.12
N ARG A 101 -0.43 13.65 9.51
CA ARG A 101 -0.03 12.33 10.03
C ARG A 101 0.76 11.48 9.04
N PHE A 102 0.57 11.73 7.74
CA PHE A 102 1.19 10.97 6.67
C PHE A 102 2.13 11.83 5.81
N ALA A 103 2.66 12.93 6.37
CA ALA A 103 3.58 13.82 5.66
C ALA A 103 4.81 13.08 5.11
N ASP A 104 5.42 12.20 5.90
CA ASP A 104 6.60 11.42 5.49
C ASP A 104 6.25 10.45 4.34
N PHE A 105 5.10 9.78 4.43
CA PHE A 105 4.60 8.92 3.35
C PHE A 105 4.44 9.73 2.06
N ARG A 106 3.80 10.90 2.12
CA ARG A 106 3.61 11.77 0.94
C ARG A 106 4.93 12.28 0.38
N ALA A 107 5.89 12.63 1.23
CA ALA A 107 7.21 13.05 0.79
C ALA A 107 7.95 11.91 0.06
N GLY A 108 7.94 10.69 0.62
CA GLY A 108 8.50 9.49 -0.02
C GLY A 108 7.81 9.14 -1.33
N TYR A 109 6.48 9.04 -1.31
CA TYR A 109 5.66 8.80 -2.50
C TYR A 109 5.86 9.89 -3.57
N GLY A 110 6.01 11.16 -3.17
CA GLY A 110 6.27 12.28 -4.07
C GLY A 110 7.55 12.11 -4.89
N ARG A 111 8.58 11.47 -4.32
CA ARG A 111 9.80 11.10 -5.04
C ARG A 111 9.59 9.88 -5.93
N ALA A 112 8.82 8.89 -5.45
CA ALA A 112 8.60 7.62 -6.14
C ALA A 112 7.59 7.68 -7.29
N ARG A 113 6.63 8.62 -7.29
CA ARG A 113 5.49 8.67 -8.22
C ARG A 113 5.86 8.82 -9.70
N GLY A 114 7.09 9.21 -10.00
CA GLY A 114 7.61 9.27 -11.37
C GLY A 114 8.00 7.90 -11.93
N ASP A 115 8.31 6.94 -11.06
CA ASP A 115 8.70 5.58 -11.43
C ASP A 115 7.57 4.86 -12.17
N ALA A 116 7.89 4.18 -13.27
CA ALA A 116 6.90 3.54 -14.13
C ALA A 116 6.15 2.41 -13.42
N ARG A 117 6.85 1.60 -12.62
CA ARG A 117 6.25 0.47 -11.90
C ARG A 117 5.39 0.96 -10.74
N VAL A 118 5.79 2.04 -10.07
CA VAL A 118 4.96 2.69 -9.04
C VAL A 118 3.64 3.17 -9.66
N ARG A 119 3.68 3.87 -10.79
CA ARG A 119 2.46 4.35 -11.47
C ARG A 119 1.54 3.22 -11.91
N GLU A 120 2.09 2.17 -12.51
CA GLU A 120 1.33 1.02 -13.00
C GLU A 120 0.63 0.28 -11.85
N THR A 121 1.37 -0.05 -10.80
CA THR A 121 0.82 -0.76 -9.64
C THR A 121 -0.14 0.10 -8.83
N GLU A 122 0.07 1.42 -8.81
CA GLU A 122 -0.87 2.37 -8.23
C GLU A 122 -2.21 2.37 -8.97
N ALA A 123 -2.15 2.51 -10.31
CA ALA A 123 -3.34 2.46 -11.15
C ALA A 123 -4.12 1.16 -10.92
N LYS A 124 -3.41 0.04 -10.73
CA LYS A 124 -4.04 -1.26 -10.53
C LYS A 124 -4.86 -1.36 -9.25
N TRP A 125 -4.31 -0.94 -8.10
CA TRP A 125 -5.10 -1.01 -6.86
C TRP A 125 -6.24 0.02 -6.85
N ARG A 126 -6.05 1.18 -7.49
CA ARG A 126 -7.12 2.17 -7.66
C ARG A 126 -8.26 1.64 -8.52
N GLU A 127 -7.95 0.91 -9.59
CA GLU A 127 -8.93 0.22 -10.44
C GLU A 127 -9.74 -0.80 -9.63
N VAL A 128 -9.09 -1.61 -8.78
CA VAL A 128 -9.78 -2.57 -7.91
C VAL A 128 -10.78 -1.87 -6.99
N LEU A 129 -10.44 -0.69 -6.48
CA LEU A 129 -11.32 0.09 -5.63
C LEU A 129 -12.32 0.96 -6.40
N ALA A 130 -12.14 1.21 -7.69
CA ALA A 130 -13.09 1.99 -8.45
C ALA A 130 -14.50 1.40 -8.29
N ASP A 131 -15.49 2.28 -8.13
CA ASP A 131 -16.87 1.82 -8.25
C ASP A 131 -17.05 1.56 -9.74
N ARG A 132 -17.32 0.31 -10.11
CA ARG A 132 -17.80 0.03 -11.46
C ARG A 132 -19.11 0.78 -11.56
N LEU A 133 -19.10 1.93 -12.24
CA LEU A 133 -20.32 2.46 -12.83
C LEU A 133 -20.86 1.33 -13.70
N GLU A 134 -21.93 0.69 -13.24
CA GLU A 134 -22.71 -0.17 -14.10
C GLU A 134 -23.13 0.69 -15.29
N ALA A 135 -22.66 0.29 -16.47
CA ALA A 135 -23.10 0.84 -17.75
C ALA A 135 -24.45 0.25 -18.12
#